data_AF-A0A9E4BPF5-F1
#
_entry.id   AF-A0A9E4BPF5-F1
#
_cell.length_a   1.000
_cell.length_b   1.000
_cell.length_c   1.000
_cell.angle_alpha   90.00
_cell.angle_beta   90.00
_cell.angle_gamma   90.00
#
_symmetry.space_group_name_H-M   'P 1'
#
loop_
_entity.id
_entity.type
_entity.pdbx_description
1 polymer ?
#
loop_
_entity_poly.entity_id
_entity_poly.type
_entity_poly.pdbx_seq_one_letter_code
_entity_poly.pdbx_strand_id
1 'polypeptide(L)'
;MKTLYAGIVGVVLVTARTSAVAQTEFHLQYGSHVNPFTGSDQWTLVFTVQNASRWKLGDSFFLLDYIDDSGNDGFNDRDFYSEWYPTLSFGKLAKKDVRLGPIRDVALVAGVNAGGDAKVLKYLPGLRASWSVPGFLFLNTDLTAYIDDNTGVDGGGAPKTGNGFMFDVSWLLPIEAGEQSFTFTGHAEYIGGRSNEFGEDVNGSILAQPQLAWDVGKAMSGVEFQ
;
A
#
# COMPACT_ATOMS: atom_id res chain seq x y z
N MET A 1 30.55 1.08 -7.91
CA MET A 1 29.44 1.70 -8.68
C MET A 1 28.71 0.57 -9.38
N LYS A 2 27.67 0.01 -8.75
CA LYS A 2 26.81 -1.01 -9.38
C LYS A 2 25.50 -0.31 -9.71
N THR A 3 25.28 -0.07 -11.00
CA THR A 3 24.05 0.53 -11.52
C THR A 3 22.95 -0.54 -11.44
N LEU A 4 21.90 -0.27 -10.66
CA LEU A 4 20.74 -1.15 -10.51
C LEU A 4 19.71 -0.76 -11.59
N TYR A 5 19.26 -1.74 -12.37
CA TYR A 5 18.10 -1.58 -13.26
C TYR A 5 16.95 -2.39 -12.64
N ALA A 6 16.03 -1.72 -11.97
CA ALA A 6 14.75 -2.31 -11.58
C ALA A 6 13.76 -2.07 -12.74
N GLY A 7 13.49 -3.11 -13.51
CA GLY A 7 12.42 -3.08 -14.51
C GLY A 7 11.13 -3.57 -13.87
N ILE A 8 10.16 -2.67 -13.67
CA ILE A 8 8.80 -3.03 -13.29
C ILE A 8 8.02 -3.24 -14.59
N VAL A 9 7.52 -4.45 -14.81
CA VAL A 9 6.53 -4.73 -15.86
C VAL A 9 5.20 -4.95 -15.15
N GLY A 10 4.33 -3.94 -15.19
CA GLY A 10 2.96 -4.03 -14.68
C GLY A 10 1.99 -4.36 -15.81
N VAL A 11 1.20 -5.42 -15.66
CA VAL A 11 0.05 -5.71 -16.53
C VAL A 11 -1.21 -5.38 -15.76
N VAL A 12 -1.98 -4.40 -16.24
CA VAL A 12 -3.29 -4.04 -15.68
C VAL A 12 -4.38 -4.77 -16.48
N LEU A 13 -5.19 -5.56 -15.79
CA LEU A 13 -6.38 -6.20 -16.37
C LEU A 13 -7.61 -5.66 -15.63
N VAL A 14 -8.43 -4.87 -16.33
CA VAL A 14 -9.73 -4.42 -15.84
C VAL A 14 -10.82 -5.34 -16.39
N THR A 15 -11.63 -5.93 -15.52
CA THR A 15 -12.88 -6.61 -15.92
C THR A 15 -14.06 -5.95 -15.21
N ALA A 16 -14.98 -5.34 -15.97
CA ALA A 16 -16.17 -4.70 -15.43
C ALA A 16 -17.44 -5.45 -15.83
N ARG A 17 -18.29 -5.82 -14.85
CA ARG A 17 -19.76 -5.98 -14.95
C ARG A 17 -20.50 -5.97 -13.59
N THR A 18 -20.23 -5.05 -12.65
CA THR A 18 -21.14 -4.78 -11.50
C THR A 18 -21.00 -3.33 -10.98
N SER A 19 -21.79 -2.92 -9.98
CA SER A 19 -21.60 -1.65 -9.24
C SER A 19 -20.33 -1.62 -8.38
N ALA A 20 -19.60 -2.74 -8.34
CA ALA A 20 -18.24 -2.80 -7.86
C ALA A 20 -17.26 -2.74 -9.05
N VAL A 21 -16.26 -1.88 -8.90
CA VAL A 21 -15.13 -1.74 -9.84
C VAL A 21 -13.88 -2.15 -9.07
N ALA A 22 -13.01 -2.94 -9.70
CA ALA A 22 -11.75 -3.37 -9.11
C ALA A 22 -10.64 -3.25 -10.16
N GLN A 23 -9.47 -2.79 -9.71
CA GLN A 23 -8.23 -2.78 -10.45
C GLN A 23 -7.27 -3.70 -9.73
N THR A 24 -6.76 -4.70 -10.43
CA THR A 24 -5.73 -5.61 -9.93
C THR A 24 -4.48 -5.42 -10.74
N GLU A 25 -3.34 -5.36 -10.06
CA GLU A 25 -2.03 -5.24 -10.67
C GLU A 25 -1.10 -6.32 -10.15
N PHE A 26 -0.23 -6.76 -11.05
CA PHE A 26 0.82 -7.72 -10.78
C PHE A 26 2.16 -7.05 -11.04
N HIS A 27 3.03 -7.04 -10.04
CA HIS A 27 4.39 -6.51 -10.19
C HIS A 27 5.41 -7.63 -9.99
N LEU A 28 6.48 -7.56 -10.76
CA LEU A 28 7.63 -8.44 -10.64
C LEU A 28 8.87 -7.56 -10.52
N GLN A 29 9.60 -7.72 -9.43
CA GLN A 29 10.87 -7.05 -9.19
C GLN A 29 11.94 -8.09 -8.93
N TYR A 30 13.12 -7.92 -9.54
CA TYR A 30 14.29 -8.73 -9.25
C TYR A 30 15.51 -7.82 -9.13
N GLY A 31 16.17 -7.86 -7.98
CA GLY A 31 17.22 -6.89 -7.67
C GLY A 31 18.04 -7.28 -6.43
N SER A 32 19.01 -6.45 -6.09
CA SER A 32 19.77 -6.56 -4.84
C SER A 32 19.03 -5.78 -3.74
N HIS A 33 18.66 -6.44 -2.66
CA HIS A 33 17.95 -5.85 -1.53
C HIS A 33 18.76 -6.05 -0.24
N VAL A 34 18.79 -4.99 0.59
CA VAL A 34 19.38 -5.07 1.92
C VAL A 34 18.30 -5.58 2.88
N ASN A 35 18.56 -6.72 3.49
CA ASN A 35 17.69 -7.27 4.53
C ASN A 35 17.68 -6.30 5.73
N PRO A 36 16.50 -5.83 6.18
CA PRO A 36 16.40 -4.79 7.20
C PRO A 36 16.77 -5.26 8.61
N PHE A 37 16.86 -6.56 8.85
CA PHE A 37 17.20 -7.15 10.15
C PHE A 37 18.64 -7.65 10.20
N THR A 38 19.11 -8.30 9.15
CA THR A 38 20.48 -8.86 9.10
C THR A 38 21.49 -7.87 8.51
N GLY A 39 21.02 -6.87 7.74
CA GLY A 39 21.86 -5.92 7.02
C GLY A 39 22.59 -6.53 5.81
N SER A 40 22.33 -7.80 5.47
CA SER A 40 22.95 -8.46 4.33
C SER A 40 22.32 -8.02 3.01
N ASP A 41 23.13 -7.86 1.98
CA ASP A 41 22.68 -7.61 0.62
C ASP A 41 22.47 -8.95 -0.10
N GLN A 42 21.25 -9.20 -0.59
CA GLN A 42 20.86 -10.44 -1.26
C GLN A 42 20.18 -10.13 -2.59
N TRP A 43 20.33 -11.04 -3.57
CA TRP A 43 19.46 -11.00 -4.73
C TRP A 43 18.08 -11.49 -4.32
N THR A 44 17.06 -10.69 -4.57
CA THR A 44 15.69 -10.97 -4.16
C THR A 44 14.75 -10.82 -5.34
N LEU A 45 13.90 -11.83 -5.50
CA LEU A 45 12.69 -11.76 -6.30
C LEU A 45 11.55 -11.27 -5.41
N VAL A 46 10.80 -10.28 -5.86
CA VAL A 46 9.55 -9.85 -5.24
C VAL A 46 8.44 -9.95 -6.28
N PHE A 47 7.38 -10.68 -5.92
CA PHE A 47 6.14 -10.74 -6.69
C PHE A 47 5.03 -10.09 -5.87
N THR A 48 4.45 -9.02 -6.41
CA THR A 48 3.38 -8.26 -5.75
C THR A 48 2.07 -8.48 -6.47
N VAL A 49 1.01 -8.72 -5.71
CA VAL A 49 -0.38 -8.57 -6.16
C VAL A 49 -1.01 -7.46 -5.36
N GLN A 50 -1.47 -6.41 -6.04
CA GLN A 50 -2.24 -5.35 -5.41
C GLN A 50 -3.63 -5.22 -6.03
N ASN A 51 -4.62 -4.93 -5.20
CA ASN A 51 -6.00 -4.72 -5.62
C ASN A 51 -6.58 -3.46 -4.98
N ALA A 52 -7.12 -2.57 -5.81
CA ALA A 52 -7.95 -1.46 -5.40
C ALA A 52 -9.37 -1.71 -5.87
N SER A 53 -10.32 -1.81 -4.95
CA SER A 53 -11.73 -2.08 -5.28
C SER A 53 -12.66 -1.07 -4.62
N ARG A 54 -13.79 -0.80 -5.27
CA ARG A 54 -14.86 0.07 -4.77
C ARG A 54 -16.15 -0.72 -4.74
N TRP A 55 -16.96 -0.51 -3.71
CA TRP A 55 -18.31 -1.04 -3.61
C TRP A 55 -19.31 0.04 -3.17
N LYS A 56 -20.58 -0.36 -3.04
CA LYS A 56 -21.71 0.54 -2.77
C LYS A 56 -21.55 1.42 -1.53
N LEU A 57 -20.80 0.97 -0.52
CA LEU A 57 -20.68 1.61 0.79
C LEU A 57 -19.25 2.06 1.12
N GLY A 58 -18.27 1.75 0.27
CA GLY A 58 -16.86 1.96 0.63
C GLY A 58 -15.92 1.54 -0.49
N ASP A 59 -14.67 1.31 -0.12
CA ASP A 59 -13.61 0.82 -0.98
C ASP A 59 -12.63 -0.04 -0.17
N SER A 60 -11.68 -0.68 -0.84
CA SER A 60 -10.63 -1.44 -0.21
C SER A 60 -9.37 -1.38 -1.05
N PHE A 61 -8.25 -1.26 -0.36
CA PHE A 61 -6.93 -1.57 -0.89
C PHE A 61 -6.42 -2.88 -0.27
N PHE A 62 -5.77 -3.70 -1.07
CA PHE A 62 -5.10 -4.93 -0.66
C PHE A 62 -3.76 -5.03 -1.37
N LEU A 63 -2.74 -5.48 -0.66
CA LEU A 63 -1.42 -5.79 -1.18
C LEU A 63 -0.95 -7.12 -0.60
N LEU A 64 -0.31 -7.94 -1.44
CA LEU A 64 0.41 -9.14 -1.05
C LEU A 64 1.74 -9.18 -1.81
N ASP A 65 2.83 -9.17 -1.06
CA ASP A 65 4.16 -9.45 -1.55
C ASP A 65 4.54 -10.89 -1.21
N TYR A 66 5.09 -11.58 -2.20
CA TYR A 66 5.88 -12.80 -2.02
C TYR A 66 7.33 -12.47 -2.34
N ILE A 67 8.23 -12.83 -1.44
CA ILE A 67 9.67 -12.68 -1.64
C ILE A 67 10.37 -14.04 -1.71
N ASP A 68 11.39 -14.14 -2.54
CA ASP A 68 12.31 -15.29 -2.62
C ASP A 68 13.72 -14.71 -2.77
N ASP A 69 14.51 -14.74 -1.69
CA ASP A 69 15.88 -14.23 -1.70
C ASP A 69 16.93 -15.33 -1.87
N SER A 70 18.11 -14.95 -2.34
CA SER A 70 19.22 -15.88 -2.60
C SER A 70 19.96 -16.31 -1.34
N GLY A 71 19.59 -15.74 -0.19
CA GLY A 71 20.08 -16.11 1.11
C GLY A 71 19.56 -17.49 1.53
N ASN A 72 20.15 -18.01 2.59
CA ASN A 72 19.63 -19.16 3.31
C ASN A 72 20.01 -18.96 4.78
N ASP A 73 19.47 -17.90 5.35
CA ASP A 73 19.72 -17.48 6.74
C ASP A 73 18.52 -17.71 7.66
N GLY A 74 17.43 -18.27 7.11
CA GLY A 74 16.22 -18.62 7.82
C GLY A 74 15.28 -17.43 8.04
N PHE A 75 15.51 -16.30 7.37
CA PHE A 75 14.66 -15.11 7.46
C PHE A 75 14.49 -14.47 6.09
N ASN A 76 13.25 -14.29 5.63
CA ASN A 76 12.93 -13.71 4.32
C ASN A 76 13.48 -14.50 3.11
N ASP A 77 14.08 -15.68 3.33
CA ASP A 77 14.48 -16.61 2.27
C ASP A 77 13.28 -16.86 1.33
N ARG A 78 12.10 -17.14 1.92
CA ARG A 78 10.80 -17.18 1.26
C ARG A 78 9.69 -16.75 2.20
N ASP A 79 9.21 -15.54 2.05
CA ASP A 79 8.20 -14.99 2.96
C ASP A 79 7.05 -14.29 2.22
N PHE A 80 5.98 -14.03 2.96
CA PHE A 80 4.85 -13.24 2.54
C PHE A 80 4.65 -12.06 3.47
N TYR A 81 4.33 -10.92 2.86
CA TYR A 81 3.85 -9.75 3.57
C TYR A 81 2.57 -9.26 2.91
N SER A 82 1.59 -8.85 3.72
CA SER A 82 0.31 -8.40 3.19
C SER A 82 -0.25 -7.23 3.98
N GLU A 83 -1.00 -6.39 3.28
CA GLU A 83 -1.76 -5.30 3.86
C GLU A 83 -3.18 -5.27 3.31
N TRP A 84 -4.15 -4.96 4.16
CA TRP A 84 -5.55 -4.85 3.76
C TRP A 84 -6.24 -3.69 4.48
N TYR A 85 -6.76 -2.74 3.72
CA TYR A 85 -7.44 -1.54 4.24
C TYR A 85 -8.83 -1.38 3.61
N PRO A 86 -9.85 -2.11 4.11
CA PRO A 86 -11.24 -1.82 3.82
C PRO A 86 -11.70 -0.50 4.46
N THR A 87 -12.62 0.18 3.77
CA THR A 87 -13.25 1.41 4.23
C THR A 87 -14.76 1.36 4.19
N LEU A 88 -15.39 2.20 5.01
CA LEU A 88 -16.84 2.36 5.07
C LEU A 88 -17.21 3.85 5.14
N SER A 89 -17.77 4.37 4.05
CA SER A 89 -18.11 5.78 3.86
C SER A 89 -19.35 6.20 4.65
N PHE A 90 -19.23 7.29 5.41
CA PHE A 90 -20.36 7.87 6.13
C PHE A 90 -21.37 8.51 5.18
N GLY A 91 -20.93 9.20 4.13
CA GLY A 91 -21.84 9.77 3.13
C GLY A 91 -22.68 8.71 2.43
N LYS A 92 -22.04 7.60 2.00
CA LYS A 92 -22.73 6.48 1.34
C LYS A 92 -23.67 5.74 2.31
N LEU A 93 -23.27 5.53 3.56
CA LEU A 93 -24.12 4.94 4.60
C LEU A 93 -25.37 5.79 4.89
N ALA A 94 -25.17 7.09 5.12
CA ALA A 94 -26.24 8.02 5.42
C ALA A 94 -27.10 8.37 4.19
N LYS A 95 -26.64 8.02 2.98
CA LYS A 95 -27.19 8.47 1.70
C LYS A 95 -27.33 9.99 1.63
N LYS A 96 -26.34 10.70 2.18
CA LYS A 96 -26.30 12.16 2.25
C LYS A 96 -24.96 12.65 1.77
N ASP A 97 -24.96 13.85 1.20
CA ASP A 97 -23.73 14.59 0.98
C ASP A 97 -23.19 15.07 2.35
N VAL A 98 -22.01 14.59 2.72
CA VAL A 98 -21.32 14.92 3.99
C VAL A 98 -20.11 15.83 3.76
N ARG A 99 -20.07 16.50 2.60
CA ARG A 99 -18.96 17.37 2.20
C ARG A 99 -18.69 18.48 3.22
N LEU A 100 -17.42 18.65 3.55
CA LEU A 100 -16.87 19.69 4.43
C LEU A 100 -15.76 20.44 3.67
N GLY A 101 -16.13 21.49 2.94
CA GLY A 101 -15.20 22.24 2.10
C GLY A 101 -14.54 21.37 1.02
N PRO A 102 -13.19 21.23 1.02
CA PRO A 102 -12.48 20.37 0.07
C PRO A 102 -12.58 18.87 0.40
N ILE A 103 -13.04 18.49 1.59
CA ILE A 103 -13.29 17.09 1.95
C ILE A 103 -14.66 16.68 1.40
N ARG A 104 -14.68 15.74 0.46
CA ARG A 104 -15.90 15.23 -0.17
C ARG A 104 -16.59 14.17 0.67
N ASP A 105 -15.82 13.39 1.43
CA ASP A 105 -16.36 12.30 2.24
C ASP A 105 -15.43 11.97 3.41
N VAL A 106 -16.01 11.35 4.45
CA VAL A 106 -15.28 10.77 5.58
C VAL A 106 -15.70 9.32 5.72
N ALA A 107 -14.74 8.43 5.96
CA ALA A 107 -14.98 7.01 6.09
C ALA A 107 -14.28 6.43 7.32
N LEU A 108 -14.81 5.33 7.87
CA LEU A 108 -14.02 4.44 8.70
C LEU A 108 -13.03 3.68 7.81
N VAL A 109 -11.82 3.47 8.30
CA VAL A 109 -10.84 2.54 7.73
C VAL A 109 -10.43 1.54 8.80
N ALA A 110 -10.21 0.28 8.40
CA ALA A 110 -9.72 -0.76 9.29
C ALA A 110 -8.58 -1.51 8.60
N GLY A 111 -7.34 -1.13 8.89
CA GLY A 111 -6.16 -1.78 8.32
C GLY A 111 -5.74 -3.05 9.07
N VAL A 112 -5.17 -3.99 8.33
CA VAL A 112 -4.45 -5.16 8.85
C VAL A 112 -3.15 -5.32 8.06
N ASN A 113 -2.02 -5.34 8.76
CA ASN A 113 -0.72 -5.64 8.15
C ASN A 113 -0.20 -6.93 8.77
N ALA A 114 0.23 -7.88 7.94
CA ALA A 114 0.66 -9.21 8.39
C ALA A 114 1.90 -9.68 7.62
N GLY A 115 2.89 -10.18 8.35
CA GLY A 115 4.12 -10.78 7.79
C GLY A 115 4.39 -12.15 8.39
N GLY A 116 4.89 -13.09 7.58
CA GLY A 116 5.10 -14.48 7.97
C GLY A 116 6.30 -14.69 8.89
N ASP A 117 7.51 -14.57 8.36
CA ASP A 117 8.75 -14.86 9.08
C ASP A 117 8.95 -13.90 10.26
N ALA A 118 8.66 -12.61 10.04
CA ALA A 118 8.70 -11.60 11.09
C ALA A 118 7.55 -11.72 12.10
N LYS A 119 6.55 -12.59 11.88
CA LYS A 119 5.32 -12.73 12.70
C LYS A 119 4.70 -11.38 13.07
N VAL A 120 4.72 -10.48 12.09
CA VAL A 120 4.15 -9.14 12.24
C VAL A 120 2.64 -9.27 12.12
N LEU A 121 1.93 -8.63 13.05
CA LEU A 121 0.49 -8.44 12.95
C LEU A 121 0.14 -7.09 13.55
N LYS A 122 -0.45 -6.21 12.74
CA LYS A 122 -0.86 -4.87 13.13
C LYS A 122 -2.31 -4.63 12.80
N TYR A 123 -3.00 -3.92 13.68
CA TYR A 123 -4.36 -3.44 13.43
C TYR A 123 -4.38 -1.91 13.34
N LEU A 124 -5.00 -1.39 12.29
CA LEU A 124 -5.00 0.03 11.99
C LEU A 124 -6.42 0.60 11.80
N PRO A 125 -7.28 0.59 12.85
CA PRO A 125 -8.56 1.26 12.79
C PRO A 125 -8.35 2.79 12.77
N GLY A 126 -9.16 3.49 11.98
CA GLY A 126 -9.04 4.94 11.85
C GLY A 126 -10.10 5.59 11.02
N LEU A 127 -9.78 6.81 10.57
CA LEU A 127 -10.61 7.62 9.70
C LEU A 127 -9.87 7.96 8.41
N ARG A 128 -10.61 7.91 7.30
CA ARG A 128 -10.19 8.40 5.99
C ARG A 128 -10.93 9.68 5.68
N ALA A 129 -10.21 10.69 5.19
CA ALA A 129 -10.79 11.86 4.52
C ALA A 129 -10.50 11.76 3.02
N SER A 130 -11.56 11.83 2.21
CA SER A 130 -11.46 11.86 0.75
C SER A 130 -11.56 13.28 0.23
N TRP A 131 -10.56 13.73 -0.51
CA TRP A 131 -10.42 15.12 -0.95
C TRP A 131 -10.95 15.32 -2.38
N SER A 132 -11.50 16.49 -2.62
CA SER A 132 -11.96 16.96 -3.93
C SER A 132 -10.92 17.90 -4.53
N VAL A 133 -9.81 17.35 -5.04
CA VAL A 133 -8.74 18.12 -5.68
C VAL A 133 -8.80 17.92 -7.21
N PRO A 134 -8.80 19.00 -8.01
CA PRO A 134 -8.79 18.90 -9.47
C PRO A 134 -7.64 18.03 -10.00
N GLY A 135 -7.93 17.21 -11.01
CA GLY A 135 -6.97 16.30 -11.64
C GLY A 135 -6.89 14.92 -10.99
N PHE A 136 -7.05 14.82 -9.67
CA PHE A 136 -6.98 13.52 -8.98
C PHE A 136 -8.25 12.70 -9.18
N LEU A 137 -8.13 11.42 -9.57
CA LEU A 137 -9.25 10.48 -9.49
C LEU A 137 -9.60 10.17 -8.03
N PHE A 138 -8.57 10.09 -7.19
CA PHE A 138 -8.72 10.19 -5.75
C PHE A 138 -7.46 10.80 -5.13
N LEU A 139 -7.67 11.49 -4.02
CA LEU A 139 -6.67 11.86 -3.06
C LEU A 139 -7.29 11.61 -1.69
N ASN A 140 -6.67 10.77 -0.88
CA ASN A 140 -7.15 10.41 0.45
C ASN A 140 -6.06 10.68 1.47
N THR A 141 -6.49 10.99 2.69
CA THR A 141 -5.61 11.00 3.86
C THR A 141 -6.23 10.11 4.92
N ASP A 142 -5.45 9.20 5.47
CA ASP A 142 -5.89 8.30 6.55
C ASP A 142 -5.15 8.65 7.83
N LEU A 143 -5.88 8.71 8.94
CA LEU A 143 -5.31 8.76 10.28
C LEU A 143 -5.80 7.54 11.04
N THR A 144 -4.88 6.65 11.38
CA THR A 144 -5.18 5.38 12.04
C THR A 144 -4.41 5.23 13.33
N ALA A 145 -4.96 4.45 14.25
CA ALA A 145 -4.15 3.85 15.30
C ALA A 145 -3.18 2.87 14.64
N TYR A 146 -2.04 2.62 15.29
CA TYR A 146 -1.09 1.59 14.88
C TYR A 146 -0.93 0.63 16.05
N ILE A 147 -1.79 -0.38 16.11
CA ILE A 147 -1.89 -1.30 17.25
C ILE A 147 -0.99 -2.50 16.98
N ASP A 148 -0.11 -2.79 17.93
CA ASP A 148 0.81 -3.91 17.87
C ASP A 148 0.14 -5.19 18.40
N ASP A 149 0.11 -6.24 17.58
CA ASP A 149 -0.26 -7.59 17.99
C ASP A 149 0.80 -8.61 17.53
N ASN A 150 2.07 -8.16 17.45
CA ASN A 150 3.18 -9.05 17.10
C ASN A 150 3.33 -10.11 18.20
N THR A 151 3.88 -11.28 17.86
CA THR A 151 4.16 -12.30 18.88
C THR A 151 5.29 -11.88 19.83
N GLY A 152 6.15 -10.96 19.42
CA GLY A 152 7.35 -10.52 20.14
C GLY A 152 8.52 -11.49 19.98
N VAL A 153 9.68 -11.11 20.53
CA VAL A 153 10.91 -11.91 20.44
C VAL A 153 10.76 -13.27 21.13
N ASP A 154 10.05 -13.35 22.26
CA ASP A 154 9.74 -14.63 22.93
C ASP A 154 8.91 -15.58 22.05
N GLY A 155 8.12 -15.03 21.13
CA GLY A 155 7.38 -15.78 20.12
C GLY A 155 8.21 -16.13 18.88
N GLY A 156 9.49 -15.75 18.84
CA GLY A 156 10.36 -15.90 17.67
C GLY A 156 9.92 -15.03 16.50
N GLY A 157 9.41 -13.83 16.77
CA GLY A 157 9.02 -12.84 15.75
C GLY A 157 9.76 -11.52 15.95
N ALA A 158 9.35 -10.49 15.20
CA ALA A 158 9.83 -9.13 15.36
C ALA A 158 9.51 -8.60 16.76
N PRO A 159 10.35 -7.71 17.33
CA PRO A 159 10.09 -7.13 18.63
C PRO A 159 8.71 -6.48 18.70
N LYS A 160 8.00 -6.72 19.80
CA LYS A 160 6.77 -5.97 20.10
C LYS A 160 7.11 -4.50 20.26
N THR A 161 6.15 -3.68 19.86
CA THR A 161 6.20 -2.23 20.05
C THR A 161 4.96 -1.75 20.78
N GLY A 162 5.06 -0.60 21.44
CA GLY A 162 3.88 0.10 21.95
C GLY A 162 2.95 0.55 20.84
N ASN A 163 1.68 0.76 21.16
CA ASN A 163 0.72 1.30 20.22
C ASN A 163 1.10 2.73 19.81
N GLY A 164 0.86 3.05 18.54
CA GLY A 164 1.13 4.37 17.97
C GLY A 164 0.01 4.84 17.05
N PHE A 165 0.38 5.63 16.06
CA PHE A 165 -0.50 6.09 15.00
C PHE A 165 0.20 6.06 13.65
N MET A 166 -0.59 6.05 12.58
CA MET A 166 -0.12 6.22 11.22
C MET A 166 -0.92 7.34 10.54
N PHE A 167 -0.22 8.18 9.81
CA PHE A 167 -0.81 9.13 8.87
C PHE A 167 -0.38 8.74 7.46
N ASP A 168 -1.34 8.40 6.60
CA ASP A 168 -1.09 8.03 5.21
C ASP A 168 -1.74 9.03 4.25
N VAL A 169 -1.08 9.27 3.12
CA VAL A 169 -1.65 9.98 1.97
C VAL A 169 -1.57 9.06 0.76
N SER A 170 -2.70 8.79 0.12
CA SER A 170 -2.79 7.97 -1.09
C SER A 170 -3.44 8.73 -2.23
N TRP A 171 -2.94 8.54 -3.45
CA TRP A 171 -3.37 9.30 -4.62
C TRP A 171 -3.39 8.50 -5.90
N LEU A 172 -4.19 8.97 -6.86
CA LEU A 172 -4.11 8.60 -8.26
C LEU A 172 -4.41 9.82 -9.13
N LEU A 173 -3.42 10.22 -9.91
CA LEU A 173 -3.43 11.36 -10.82
C LEU A 173 -3.15 10.91 -12.26
N PRO A 174 -4.15 10.90 -13.15
CA PRO A 174 -3.95 10.74 -14.58
C PRO A 174 -3.24 11.97 -15.15
N ILE A 175 -2.30 11.74 -16.06
CA ILE A 175 -1.50 12.77 -16.72
C ILE A 175 -1.53 12.50 -18.22
N GLU A 176 -2.04 13.47 -18.97
CA GLU A 176 -2.01 13.44 -20.44
C GLU A 176 -0.86 14.31 -20.95
N ALA A 177 -0.02 13.76 -21.83
CA ALA A 177 1.08 14.46 -22.48
C ALA A 177 1.04 14.21 -23.99
N GLY A 178 0.33 15.07 -24.72
CA GLY A 178 0.06 14.86 -26.14
C GLY A 178 -0.89 13.67 -26.34
N GLU A 179 -0.46 12.68 -27.13
CA GLU A 179 -1.19 11.43 -27.36
C GLU A 179 -0.85 10.33 -26.34
N GLN A 180 -0.01 10.64 -25.34
CA GLN A 180 0.47 9.69 -24.35
C GLN A 180 -0.30 9.86 -23.03
N SER A 181 -0.70 8.74 -22.43
CA SER A 181 -1.33 8.72 -21.11
C SER A 181 -0.43 8.10 -20.06
N PHE A 182 -0.35 8.75 -18.92
CA PHE A 182 0.38 8.28 -17.75
C PHE A 182 -0.54 8.32 -16.53
N THR A 183 -0.23 7.52 -15.54
CA THR A 183 -0.85 7.58 -14.21
C THR A 183 0.24 7.70 -13.16
N PHE A 184 0.17 8.77 -12.36
CA PHE A 184 0.97 8.91 -11.15
C PHE A 184 0.12 8.49 -9.95
N THR A 185 0.48 7.37 -9.32
CA THR A 185 -0.28 6.75 -8.23
C THR A 185 0.66 6.33 -7.11
N GLY A 186 0.11 5.97 -5.96
CA GLY A 186 0.87 5.44 -4.83
C GLY A 186 0.38 5.99 -3.51
N HIS A 187 1.20 5.81 -2.50
CA HIS A 187 0.96 6.36 -1.17
C HIS A 187 2.26 6.75 -0.47
N ALA A 188 2.13 7.50 0.60
CA ALA A 188 3.20 7.85 1.51
C ALA A 188 2.64 7.90 2.93
N GLU A 189 3.29 7.18 3.84
CA GLU A 189 2.88 7.06 5.22
C GLU A 189 3.97 7.54 6.17
N TYR A 190 3.52 8.07 7.29
CA TYR A 190 4.32 8.32 8.47
C TYR A 190 3.78 7.49 9.63
N ILE A 191 4.64 6.69 10.23
CA ILE A 191 4.33 5.94 11.45
C ILE A 191 5.05 6.61 12.62
N GLY A 192 4.28 6.96 13.65
CA GLY A 192 4.78 7.62 14.85
C GLY A 192 5.78 6.76 15.62
N GLY A 193 6.78 7.42 16.23
CA GLY A 193 7.74 6.76 17.12
C GLY A 193 7.06 6.12 18.32
N ARG A 194 7.68 5.05 18.85
CA ARG A 194 7.14 4.18 19.90
C ARG A 194 8.28 3.51 20.65
N SER A 195 7.99 2.83 21.76
CA SER A 195 9.00 2.02 22.47
C SER A 195 8.85 0.54 22.11
N ASN A 196 9.94 -0.21 22.02
CA ASN A 196 9.89 -1.67 21.87
C ASN A 196 9.77 -2.38 23.23
N GLU A 197 9.60 -3.71 23.21
CA GLU A 197 9.48 -4.52 24.42
C GLU A 197 10.74 -4.56 25.30
N PHE A 198 11.87 -4.08 24.81
CA PHE A 198 13.12 -3.91 25.57
C PHE A 198 13.21 -2.53 26.24
N GLY A 199 12.22 -1.66 26.03
CA GLY A 199 12.22 -0.29 26.54
C GLY A 199 13.07 0.68 25.71
N GLU A 200 13.47 0.30 24.50
CA GLU A 200 14.23 1.14 23.59
C GLU A 200 13.30 1.93 22.66
N ASP A 201 13.76 3.11 22.22
CA ASP A 201 13.01 3.95 21.30
C ASP A 201 13.10 3.44 19.86
N VAL A 202 11.94 3.20 19.25
CA VAL A 202 11.74 2.98 17.82
C VAL A 202 11.38 4.33 17.20
N ASN A 203 12.28 4.86 16.38
CA ASN A 203 12.08 6.13 15.70
C ASN A 203 10.84 6.09 14.79
N GLY A 204 10.19 7.25 14.65
CA GLY A 204 9.18 7.42 13.62
C GLY A 204 9.78 7.19 12.22
N SER A 205 8.99 6.64 11.31
CA SER A 205 9.44 6.25 9.99
C SER A 205 8.51 6.79 8.91
N ILE A 206 9.09 7.01 7.73
CA ILE A 206 8.35 7.36 6.51
C ILE A 206 8.58 6.25 5.50
N LEU A 207 7.49 5.74 4.93
CA LEU A 207 7.51 4.84 3.79
C LEU A 207 6.71 5.47 2.65
N ALA A 208 7.22 5.39 1.43
CA ALA A 208 6.52 5.92 0.27
C ALA A 208 6.74 5.00 -0.94
N GLN A 209 5.66 4.75 -1.68
CA GLN A 209 5.65 3.89 -2.87
C GLN A 209 5.02 4.62 -4.06
N PRO A 210 5.62 5.72 -4.56
CA PRO A 210 5.14 6.39 -5.75
C PRO A 210 5.39 5.53 -7.00
N GLN A 211 4.43 5.51 -7.90
CA GLN A 211 4.46 4.78 -9.16
C GLN A 211 4.07 5.71 -10.30
N LEU A 212 4.84 5.68 -11.39
CA LEU A 212 4.49 6.31 -12.66
C LEU A 212 4.27 5.22 -13.69
N ALA A 213 3.01 4.99 -14.06
CA ALA A 213 2.63 4.04 -15.09
C ALA A 213 2.42 4.76 -16.43
N TRP A 214 2.82 4.13 -17.53
CA TRP A 214 2.57 4.59 -18.90
C TRP A 214 1.61 3.63 -19.59
N ASP A 215 0.56 4.16 -20.21
CA ASP A 215 -0.38 3.37 -21.01
C ASP A 215 0.21 3.08 -22.40
N VAL A 216 1.00 2.01 -22.46
CA VAL A 216 1.55 1.48 -23.71
C VAL A 216 0.44 1.00 -24.65
N GLY A 217 -0.69 0.53 -24.11
CA GLY A 217 -1.83 0.07 -24.91
C GLY A 217 -2.43 1.20 -25.74
N LYS A 218 -2.71 2.34 -25.10
CA LYS A 218 -3.14 3.56 -25.78
C LYS A 218 -2.06 4.08 -26.72
N ALA A 219 -0.79 4.07 -26.33
CA ALA A 219 0.31 4.52 -27.18
C ALA A 219 0.43 3.69 -28.48
N MET A 220 0.16 2.38 -28.42
CA MET A 220 0.28 1.48 -29.57
C MET A 220 -1.00 1.37 -30.41
N SER A 221 -2.18 1.47 -29.78
CA SER A 221 -3.46 1.20 -30.45
C SER A 221 -4.36 2.42 -30.64
N GLY A 222 -4.06 3.53 -29.96
CA GLY A 222 -4.94 4.70 -29.88
C GLY A 222 -6.23 4.47 -29.08
N VAL A 223 -6.40 3.29 -28.49
CA VAL A 223 -7.59 2.90 -27.72
C VAL A 223 -7.23 2.87 -26.24
N GLU A 224 -8.00 3.59 -25.44
CA GLU A 224 -7.92 3.60 -23.98
C GLU A 224 -8.76 2.43 -23.42
N PHE A 225 -8.15 1.53 -22.67
CA PHE A 225 -8.87 0.45 -21.99
C PHE A 225 -9.37 0.96 -20.64
N GLN A 226 -10.70 1.12 -20.54
CA GLN A 226 -11.39 1.57 -19.31
C GLN A 226 -11.61 0.46 -18.30
#